data_AF-A0AAV4KMC5-F1
#
_entry.id   AF-A0AAV4KMC5-F1
#
_cell.length_a   1.000
_cell.length_b   1.000
_cell.length_c   1.000
_cell.angle_alpha   90.00
_cell.angle_beta   90.00
_cell.angle_gamma   90.00
#
_symmetry.space_group_name_H-M   'P 1'
#
loop_
_entity.id
_entity.type
_entity.pdbx_description
1 polymer ?
#
loop_
_entity_poly.entity_id
_entity_poly.type
_entity_poly.pdbx_seq_one_letter_code
_entity_poly.pdbx_strand_id
1 'polypeptide(L)'
;MHRHEGPPPRKFVPFAVVGVLAALTGAGLLIGEYDDRPPWGTDIAYEGGYVLASRIRGYDADGSRTKALIAGGCVRLEREGQGGDRAVHDPAAWVEGCLDGAAGRPSGNQGLVR
;
A
#
# COMPACT_ATOMS: atom_id res chain seq x y z
N MET A 1 47.86 -0.51 21.58
CA MET A 1 46.53 -0.41 20.94
C MET A 1 46.43 0.96 20.28
N HIS A 2 46.47 1.06 18.95
CA HIS A 2 46.21 2.33 18.28
C HIS A 2 44.72 2.64 18.32
N ARG A 3 44.35 3.75 18.96
CA ARG A 3 42.98 4.26 18.97
C ARG A 3 42.75 4.92 17.61
N HIS A 4 41.92 4.32 16.76
CA HIS A 4 41.44 4.99 15.57
C HIS A 4 40.50 6.12 15.99
N GLU A 5 40.99 7.35 15.98
CA GLU A 5 40.15 8.53 16.08
C GLU A 5 39.48 8.72 14.71
N GLY A 6 38.14 8.80 14.72
CA GLY A 6 37.35 9.07 13.52
C GLY A 6 37.70 10.43 12.90
N PRO A 7 37.16 10.72 11.71
CA PRO A 7 37.45 11.97 11.04
C PRO A 7 37.10 13.17 11.94
N PRO A 8 37.93 14.23 11.96
CA PRO A 8 37.67 15.38 12.81
C PRO A 8 36.31 16.01 12.45
N PRO A 9 35.54 16.54 13.42
CA PRO A 9 34.16 17.00 13.22
C PRO A 9 34.02 18.00 12.05
N ARG A 10 34.98 18.91 11.93
CA ARG A 10 35.08 19.91 10.84
C ARG A 10 35.12 19.32 9.43
N LYS A 11 35.54 18.07 9.27
CA LYS A 11 35.53 17.35 7.98
C LYS A 11 34.30 16.44 7.88
N PHE A 12 33.90 15.80 8.97
CA PHE A 12 32.77 14.87 8.97
C PHE A 12 31.41 15.56 8.75
N VAL A 13 31.16 16.67 9.46
CA VAL A 13 29.88 17.41 9.39
C VAL A 13 29.50 17.82 7.97
N PRO A 14 30.37 18.46 7.16
CA PRO A 14 29.98 18.83 5.79
C PRO A 14 29.65 17.62 4.91
N PHE A 15 30.37 16.49 5.05
CA PHE A 15 30.02 15.27 4.32
C PHE A 15 28.68 14.69 4.76
N ALA A 16 28.39 14.71 6.07
CA ALA A 16 27.10 14.27 6.60
C ALA A 16 25.96 15.16 6.08
N VAL A 17 26.16 16.49 6.06
CA VAL A 17 25.18 17.43 5.51
C VAL A 17 24.93 17.17 4.03
N VAL A 18 25.99 17.01 3.22
CA VAL A 18 25.84 16.68 1.79
C VAL A 18 25.11 15.35 1.60
N GLY A 19 25.43 14.33 2.40
CA GLY A 19 24.74 13.04 2.34
C GLY A 19 23.25 13.14 2.68
N VAL A 20 22.90 13.89 3.73
CA VAL A 20 21.50 14.15 4.11
C VAL A 20 20.76 14.92 3.01
N LEU A 21 21.38 15.97 2.46
CA LEU A 21 20.77 16.74 1.37
C LEU A 21 20.54 15.90 0.12
N ALA A 22 21.51 15.06 -0.25
CA ALA A 22 21.36 14.14 -1.37
C ALA A 22 20.22 13.13 -1.13
N ALA A 23 20.14 12.57 0.08
CA ALA A 23 19.07 11.64 0.45
C ALA A 23 17.69 12.31 0.41
N LEU A 24 17.54 13.51 0.97
CA LEU A 24 16.29 14.27 0.95
C LEU A 24 15.87 14.64 -0.48
N THR A 25 16.84 15.04 -1.32
CA THR A 25 16.58 15.37 -2.73
C THR A 25 16.12 14.12 -3.49
N GLY A 26 16.82 13.00 -3.34
CA GLY A 26 16.44 11.73 -3.95
C GLY A 26 15.04 11.27 -3.51
N ALA A 27 14.74 11.33 -2.20
CA ALA A 27 13.43 10.99 -1.68
C ALA A 27 12.34 11.92 -2.24
N GLY A 28 12.58 13.23 -2.31
CA GLY A 28 11.65 14.19 -2.87
C GLY A 28 11.34 13.93 -4.35
N LEU A 29 12.35 13.56 -5.14
CA LEU A 29 12.16 13.18 -6.55
C LEU A 29 11.31 11.90 -6.69
N LEU A 30 11.59 10.90 -5.87
CA LEU A 30 10.83 9.64 -5.89
C LEU A 30 9.36 9.86 -5.48
N ILE A 31 9.11 10.69 -4.46
CA ILE A 31 7.75 11.08 -4.08
C ILE A 31 7.09 11.82 -5.25
N GLY A 32 7.74 12.84 -5.81
CA GLY A 32 7.18 13.60 -6.93
C GLY A 32 6.82 12.75 -8.15
N GLU A 33 7.58 11.70 -8.41
CA GLU A 33 7.32 10.78 -9.53
C GLU A 33 6.23 9.75 -9.21
N TYR A 34 6.20 9.21 -7.99
CA TYR A 34 5.47 7.97 -7.68
C TYR A 34 4.38 8.10 -6.61
N ASP A 35 4.19 9.24 -5.96
CA ASP A 35 3.21 9.37 -4.86
C ASP A 35 1.77 9.07 -5.34
N ASP A 36 1.37 9.66 -6.46
CA ASP A 36 0.02 9.46 -7.04
C ASP A 36 -0.09 8.18 -7.89
N ARG A 37 1.03 7.71 -8.47
CA ARG A 37 1.07 6.53 -9.35
C ARG A 37 2.32 5.69 -9.10
N PRO A 38 2.38 4.99 -7.96
CA PRO A 38 3.48 4.07 -7.72
C PRO A 38 3.40 2.91 -8.72
N PRO A 39 4.53 2.32 -9.13
CA PRO A 39 4.54 1.20 -10.07
C PRO A 39 3.89 -0.07 -9.48
N TRP A 40 3.68 -0.12 -8.17
CA TRP A 40 2.91 -1.15 -7.44
C TRP A 40 1.48 -0.68 -7.06
N GLY A 41 0.93 0.32 -7.77
CA GLY A 41 -0.38 0.90 -7.49
C GLY A 41 -1.54 -0.10 -7.61
N THR A 42 -1.47 -1.04 -8.55
CA THR A 42 -2.44 -2.14 -8.67
C THR A 42 -2.45 -3.04 -7.43
N ASP A 43 -1.29 -3.32 -6.83
CA ASP A 43 -1.23 -4.11 -5.59
C ASP A 43 -1.86 -3.37 -4.42
N ILE A 44 -1.65 -2.04 -4.34
CA ILE A 44 -2.30 -1.18 -3.35
C ILE A 44 -3.81 -1.18 -3.53
N ALA A 45 -4.30 -1.12 -4.78
CA ALA A 45 -5.71 -1.17 -5.10
C ALA A 45 -6.32 -2.50 -4.64
N TYR A 46 -5.71 -3.62 -5.03
CA TYR A 46 -6.12 -4.97 -4.62
C TYR A 46 -6.17 -5.11 -3.10
N GLU A 47 -5.07 -4.78 -2.40
CA GLU A 47 -4.99 -4.89 -0.94
C GLU A 47 -5.99 -3.97 -0.24
N GLY A 48 -6.25 -2.79 -0.80
CA GLY A 48 -7.28 -1.88 -0.30
C GLY A 48 -8.67 -2.54 -0.26
N GLY A 49 -9.07 -3.20 -1.34
CA GLY A 49 -10.32 -3.95 -1.40
C GLY A 49 -10.32 -5.15 -0.46
N TYR A 50 -9.22 -5.91 -0.45
CA TYR A 50 -9.04 -7.10 0.39
C TYR A 50 -9.20 -6.80 1.87
N VAL A 51 -8.52 -5.76 2.38
CA VAL A 51 -8.56 -5.37 3.79
C VAL A 51 -9.95 -4.90 4.19
N LEU A 52 -10.63 -4.11 3.35
CA LEU A 52 -11.99 -3.63 3.63
C LEU A 52 -12.96 -4.80 3.78
N ALA A 53 -13.01 -5.69 2.78
CA ALA A 53 -13.93 -6.81 2.78
C ALA A 53 -13.63 -7.84 3.88
N SER A 54 -12.34 -8.09 4.14
CA SER A 54 -11.91 -8.97 5.24
C SER A 54 -12.35 -8.45 6.61
N ARG A 55 -12.32 -7.12 6.82
CA ARG A 55 -12.86 -6.51 8.04
C ARG A 55 -14.37 -6.67 8.11
N ILE A 56 -15.10 -6.39 7.03
CA ILE A 56 -16.56 -6.56 6.99
C ILE A 56 -16.91 -8.00 7.37
N ARG A 57 -16.29 -8.99 6.71
CA ARG A 57 -16.45 -10.42 7.00
C ARG A 57 -16.14 -10.75 8.46
N GLY A 58 -15.04 -10.23 9.00
CA GLY A 58 -14.62 -10.48 10.39
C GLY A 58 -15.63 -10.00 11.43
N TYR A 59 -16.42 -8.97 11.13
CA TYR A 59 -17.49 -8.48 12.00
C TYR A 59 -18.89 -9.01 11.63
N ASP A 60 -19.01 -9.82 10.58
CA ASP A 60 -20.27 -10.27 10.01
C ASP A 60 -20.75 -11.61 10.60
N ALA A 61 -21.22 -11.56 11.85
CA ALA A 61 -21.58 -12.75 12.62
C ALA A 61 -22.63 -13.66 11.95
N ASP A 62 -23.55 -13.11 11.17
CA ASP A 62 -24.61 -13.85 10.48
C ASP A 62 -24.29 -14.14 8.99
N GLY A 63 -23.16 -13.64 8.48
CA GLY A 63 -22.74 -13.81 7.09
C GLY A 63 -23.58 -13.04 6.05
N SER A 64 -24.52 -12.21 6.47
CA SER A 64 -25.43 -11.49 5.57
C SER A 64 -24.70 -10.45 4.71
N ARG A 65 -23.79 -9.68 5.31
CA ARG A 65 -23.02 -8.65 4.60
C ARG A 65 -22.01 -9.28 3.65
N THR A 66 -21.39 -10.38 4.06
CA THR A 66 -20.44 -11.14 3.25
C THR A 66 -21.11 -11.68 1.99
N LYS A 67 -22.30 -12.28 2.12
CA LYS A 67 -23.11 -12.71 0.96
C LYS A 67 -23.46 -11.54 0.04
N ALA A 68 -23.85 -10.39 0.62
CA ALA A 68 -24.16 -9.20 -0.16
C ALA A 68 -22.95 -8.65 -0.91
N LEU A 69 -21.74 -8.68 -0.32
CA LEU A 69 -20.50 -8.30 -0.98
C LEU A 69 -20.21 -9.18 -2.20
N ILE A 70 -20.28 -10.50 -2.03
CA ILE A 70 -20.03 -11.48 -3.10
C ILE A 70 -21.08 -11.37 -4.21
N ALA A 71 -22.34 -11.07 -3.88
CA ALA A 71 -23.43 -10.91 -4.84
C ALA A 71 -23.39 -9.61 -5.67
N GLY A 72 -22.25 -8.91 -5.69
CA GLY A 72 -22.05 -7.65 -6.43
C GLY A 72 -21.90 -6.41 -5.55
N GLY A 73 -21.96 -6.55 -4.23
CA GLY A 73 -21.73 -5.46 -3.29
C GLY A 73 -20.32 -4.85 -3.42
N CYS A 74 -19.29 -5.64 -3.73
CA CYS A 74 -17.95 -5.10 -3.99
C CYS A 74 -17.94 -4.11 -5.17
N VAL A 75 -18.58 -4.44 -6.28
CA VAL A 75 -18.69 -3.53 -7.45
C VAL A 75 -19.47 -2.27 -7.08
N ARG A 76 -20.53 -2.40 -6.26
CA ARG A 76 -21.30 -1.23 -5.81
C ARG A 76 -20.46 -0.31 -4.91
N LEU A 77 -19.74 -0.87 -3.93
CA LEU A 77 -18.91 -0.08 -3.02
C LEU A 77 -17.81 0.68 -3.77
N GLU A 78 -17.21 0.06 -4.78
CA GLU A 78 -16.26 0.73 -5.68
C GLU A 78 -16.91 1.95 -6.35
N ARG A 79 -18.07 1.76 -6.99
CA ARG A 79 -18.82 2.85 -7.65
C ARG A 79 -19.27 3.95 -6.72
N GLU A 80 -19.53 3.62 -5.45
CA GLU A 80 -19.85 4.58 -4.39
C GLU A 80 -18.62 5.33 -3.86
N GLY A 81 -17.42 5.04 -4.40
CA GLY A 81 -16.16 5.68 -4.02
C GLY A 81 -15.56 5.16 -2.72
N GLN A 82 -16.05 4.04 -2.18
CA GLN A 82 -15.59 3.50 -0.90
C GLN A 82 -14.15 2.97 -0.94
N GLY A 83 -13.61 2.74 -2.13
CA GLY A 83 -12.20 2.41 -2.31
C GLY A 83 -11.25 3.60 -2.30
N GLY A 84 -11.77 4.84 -2.31
CA GLY A 84 -11.00 6.08 -2.29
C GLY A 84 -9.96 6.16 -3.40
N ASP A 85 -8.89 6.93 -3.16
CA ASP A 85 -7.81 7.15 -4.13
C ASP A 85 -7.11 5.85 -4.55
N ARG A 86 -7.12 4.83 -3.67
CA ARG A 86 -6.51 3.52 -3.94
C ARG A 86 -7.30 2.71 -4.97
N ALA A 87 -8.62 2.80 -4.97
CA ALA A 87 -9.44 2.13 -5.99
C ALA A 87 -9.41 2.85 -7.33
N VAL A 88 -9.31 4.18 -7.35
CA VAL A 88 -9.30 4.98 -8.59
C VAL A 88 -8.12 4.58 -9.49
N HIS A 89 -7.01 4.13 -8.92
CA HIS A 89 -5.85 3.68 -9.67
C HIS A 89 -6.15 2.43 -10.52
N ASP A 90 -6.76 1.41 -9.92
CA ASP A 90 -7.18 0.19 -10.59
C ASP A 90 -8.48 -0.35 -9.94
N PRO A 91 -9.66 0.10 -10.43
CA PRO A 91 -10.93 -0.28 -9.84
C PRO A 91 -11.21 -1.78 -9.94
N ALA A 92 -10.71 -2.42 -10.99
CA ALA A 92 -10.91 -3.85 -11.21
C ALA A 92 -10.12 -4.67 -10.18
N ALA A 93 -8.84 -4.33 -9.96
CA ALA A 93 -8.01 -4.96 -8.95
C ALA A 93 -8.58 -4.76 -7.54
N TRP A 94 -9.11 -3.56 -7.24
CA TRP A 94 -9.77 -3.30 -5.95
C TRP A 94 -11.01 -4.20 -5.75
N VAL A 95 -11.85 -4.34 -6.77
CA VAL A 95 -13.02 -5.23 -6.71
C VAL A 95 -12.60 -6.69 -6.54
N GLU A 96 -11.57 -7.14 -7.23
CA GLU A 96 -11.01 -8.48 -7.10
C GLU A 96 -10.55 -8.76 -5.67
N GLY A 97 -9.74 -7.85 -5.10
CA GLY A 97 -9.32 -7.94 -3.70
C GLY A 97 -10.49 -7.96 -2.74
N CYS A 98 -11.51 -7.11 -2.96
CA CYS A 98 -12.73 -7.12 -2.17
C CYS A 98 -13.46 -8.48 -2.21
N LEU A 99 -13.55 -9.11 -3.39
CA LEU A 99 -14.17 -10.42 -3.53
C LEU A 99 -13.37 -11.52 -2.82
N ASP A 100 -12.04 -11.49 -2.90
CA ASP A 100 -11.17 -12.42 -2.18
C ASP A 100 -11.28 -12.26 -0.66
N GLY A 101 -11.26 -11.00 -0.20
CA GLY A 101 -11.46 -10.65 1.21
C GLY A 101 -12.85 -11.00 1.71
N ALA A 102 -13.90 -10.89 0.90
CA ALA A 102 -15.24 -11.35 1.29
C ALA A 102 -15.29 -12.88 1.35
N ALA A 103 -14.66 -13.56 0.39
CA ALA A 103 -14.73 -15.01 0.24
C ALA A 103 -13.89 -15.81 1.26
N GLY A 104 -13.05 -15.16 2.08
CA GLY A 104 -12.15 -15.91 2.97
C GLY A 104 -10.88 -16.40 2.30
N ARG A 105 -10.61 -15.98 1.06
CA ARG A 105 -9.43 -16.43 0.33
C ARG A 105 -8.16 -15.76 0.90
N PRO A 106 -7.00 -16.42 0.83
CA PRO A 106 -5.73 -15.75 1.04
C PRO A 106 -5.60 -14.58 0.05
N SER A 107 -4.99 -13.47 0.46
CA SER A 107 -4.57 -12.44 -0.50
C SER A 107 -3.66 -13.06 -1.56
N GLY A 108 -3.84 -12.66 -2.83
CA GLY A 108 -2.99 -13.06 -3.94
C GLY A 108 -1.55 -12.57 -3.82
N ASN A 109 -1.32 -11.52 -3.03
CA ASN A 109 -0.06 -10.77 -2.94
C ASN A 109 0.58 -10.87 -1.55
N GLN A 110 0.71 -12.08 -0.96
CA GLN A 110 1.38 -12.28 0.34
C GLN A 110 2.91 -12.07 0.32
N GLY A 111 3.42 -11.11 -0.46
CA GLY A 111 4.85 -10.77 -0.52
C GLY A 111 5.72 -11.83 -1.21
N LEU A 112 5.13 -12.84 -1.83
CA LEU A 112 5.81 -13.77 -2.71
C LEU A 112 5.50 -13.38 -4.15
N VAL A 113 6.26 -12.41 -4.64
CA VAL A 113 6.39 -12.14 -6.07
C VAL A 113 6.63 -13.48 -6.77
N ARG A 114 5.80 -13.82 -7.75
CA ARG A 114 6.02 -14.98 -8.60
C ARG A 114 7.06 -14.67 -9.66
#